data_AF-A0A2H0LB88-F1
#
_entry.id   AF-A0A2H0LB88-F1
#
_cell.length_a   1.000
_cell.length_b   1.000
_cell.length_c   1.000
_cell.angle_alpha   90.00
_cell.angle_beta   90.00
_cell.angle_gamma   90.00
#
_symmetry.space_group_name_H-M   'P 1'
#
loop_
_entity.id
_entity.type
_entity.pdbx_description
1 polymer ?
#
loop_
_entity_poly.entity_id
_entity_poly.type
_entity_poly.pdbx_seq_one_letter_code
_entity_poly.pdbx_strand_id
1 'polypeptide(L)'
;MFGTLKPLTPRGAGSAFLPLFLVRAAVFCLPAFFLAGLPPAAFPAEESGKKSFWEEHGKVEDESTAPDFSPGGSKIALPDKPVPLTIDNLRIPVEHGSLKETYSAREPIIIHIQDAHANYTAQRHLSGILEYLVRAHALSLILVEGGSRNDSLSYMRTYAPLEKRKQVADEFLQAGKISGENYLDLTTDYDFTVYGIERPELYDANMEAFFNVEKVQSDAVAAIAGFHDAVAELKSLLYPNPVKVMEVKEEEVEAGRIPLAQHYEELHAEAEQVKVMLKPADYPNLDRFLQASRREGELNFKTVEAERSRFLDALTQELPKAEMDRLFKESLELKQGLITPATFYGKLKGYMKPEVRADYTTLYGYMEYLELFEGIDHASLFTEVENFTEAIKRAHFTTREQADLFQVAKDVRILSDLLELKLTPDTYDYYKNNKREFRPDAWADVLRKLGEPSGKRFALSPGPLSAAMPAMSGFYEVARQRDEAMVENALTQIKEFDVPFAVLIAGGFHTPAFERLFQKKHVSYAVVAPKVGKVTAADTEKYHRVLKETYVPMSEKYRKKLGITPPPAFSARQGEKTTRAASAAEFRPVSLSETRLAQADPSKES
;
A
#
# COMPACT_ATOMS: atom_id res chain seq x y z
N MET A 1 -42.64 -37.08 36.93
CA MET A 1 -43.55 -35.92 36.88
C MET A 1 -42.72 -34.73 36.42
N PHE A 2 -42.42 -34.60 35.13
CA PHE A 2 -43.21 -33.91 34.08
C PHE A 2 -43.48 -32.43 34.38
N GLY A 3 -43.00 -31.60 33.44
CA GLY A 3 -43.16 -30.15 33.38
C GLY A 3 -42.06 -29.50 32.51
N THR A 4 -41.71 -30.05 31.34
CA THR A 4 -42.08 -29.50 30.01
C THR A 4 -42.30 -27.99 29.97
N LEU A 5 -41.26 -27.23 29.65
CA LEU A 5 -41.36 -25.91 29.03
C LEU A 5 -41.23 -26.09 27.51
N LYS A 6 -42.29 -25.66 26.80
CA LYS A 6 -42.44 -25.72 25.34
C LYS A 6 -41.51 -24.73 24.63
N PRO A 7 -41.12 -25.01 23.37
CA PRO A 7 -40.37 -24.09 22.53
C PRO A 7 -41.29 -22.98 21.98
N LEU A 8 -40.82 -21.75 22.05
CA LEU A 8 -41.42 -20.60 21.34
C LEU A 8 -41.11 -20.74 19.85
N THR A 9 -42.16 -20.77 19.04
CA THR A 9 -42.09 -20.64 17.59
C THR A 9 -42.10 -19.15 17.21
N PRO A 10 -41.29 -18.69 16.25
CA PRO A 10 -41.42 -17.34 15.72
C PRO A 10 -42.42 -17.34 14.55
N ARG A 11 -43.50 -16.58 14.67
CA ARG A 11 -44.32 -16.12 13.54
C ARG A 11 -44.37 -14.60 13.61
N GLY A 12 -43.87 -13.93 12.58
CA GLY A 12 -43.95 -12.48 12.42
C GLY A 12 -42.84 -11.97 11.53
N ALA A 13 -43.15 -11.88 10.24
CA ALA A 13 -42.27 -11.46 9.16
C ALA A 13 -41.75 -10.02 9.33
N GLY A 14 -40.52 -9.83 8.88
CA GLY A 14 -39.82 -8.56 8.81
C GLY A 14 -38.37 -8.84 8.44
N SER A 15 -38.15 -9.28 7.21
CA SER A 15 -36.83 -9.57 6.64
C SER A 15 -35.97 -8.30 6.59
N ALA A 16 -35.19 -8.07 7.64
CA ALA A 16 -34.03 -7.19 7.60
C ALA A 16 -32.78 -8.08 7.54
N PHE A 17 -32.55 -8.71 6.39
CA PHE A 17 -31.22 -9.21 6.05
C PHE A 17 -30.37 -7.98 5.73
N LEU A 18 -29.61 -7.52 6.72
CA LEU A 18 -28.47 -6.62 6.48
C LEU A 18 -27.37 -7.49 5.84
N PRO A 19 -26.97 -7.26 4.58
CA PRO A 19 -25.82 -7.94 4.01
C PRO A 19 -24.55 -7.42 4.70
N LEU A 20 -23.84 -8.33 5.36
CA LEU A 20 -22.55 -8.14 6.02
C LEU A 20 -21.44 -7.94 4.97
N PHE A 21 -21.49 -6.87 4.17
CA PHE A 21 -20.70 -6.71 2.93
C PHE A 21 -19.72 -5.51 2.93
N LEU A 22 -19.29 -5.02 4.09
CA LEU A 22 -18.59 -3.71 4.18
C LEU A 22 -17.21 -3.70 4.87
N VAL A 23 -16.44 -4.79 4.84
CA VAL A 23 -15.08 -4.80 5.46
C VAL A 23 -13.93 -5.00 4.47
N ARG A 24 -14.14 -5.60 3.28
CA ARG A 24 -13.02 -5.91 2.37
C ARG A 24 -12.50 -4.75 1.51
N ALA A 25 -13.21 -3.62 1.41
CA ALA A 25 -12.73 -2.45 0.65
C ALA A 25 -11.63 -1.63 1.35
N ALA A 26 -11.38 -1.90 2.64
CA ALA A 26 -10.34 -1.25 3.45
C ALA A 26 -8.97 -1.94 3.38
N VAL A 27 -8.85 -3.04 2.61
CA VAL A 27 -7.70 -3.97 2.65
C VAL A 27 -6.61 -3.62 1.62
N PHE A 28 -6.75 -2.51 0.89
CA PHE A 28 -5.62 -1.92 0.15
C PHE A 28 -4.70 -1.05 1.01
N CYS A 29 -5.01 -0.92 2.30
CA CYS A 29 -3.97 -0.86 3.31
C CYS A 29 -3.64 -2.30 3.67
N LEU A 30 -2.36 -2.68 3.50
CA LEU A 30 -1.72 -3.77 4.27
C LEU A 30 -2.49 -3.99 5.57
N PRO A 31 -3.00 -5.19 5.89
CA PRO A 31 -3.60 -5.40 7.20
C PRO A 31 -2.65 -4.80 8.23
N ALA A 32 -3.16 -3.80 8.97
CA ALA A 32 -2.39 -2.98 9.90
C ALA A 32 -1.71 -3.81 11.00
N PHE A 33 -1.96 -5.12 11.01
CA PHE A 33 -1.31 -6.13 11.83
C PHE A 33 0.15 -6.45 11.45
N PHE A 34 0.65 -6.08 10.27
CA PHE A 34 2.10 -6.12 9.99
C PHE A 34 2.82 -4.78 10.20
N LEU A 35 2.07 -3.68 10.21
CA LEU A 35 2.59 -2.33 10.44
C LEU A 35 2.73 -1.95 11.91
N ALA A 36 2.05 -2.70 12.78
CA ALA A 36 2.50 -2.88 14.15
C ALA A 36 3.23 -4.23 14.19
N GLY A 37 4.48 -4.26 13.72
CA GLY A 37 5.42 -5.18 14.37
C GLY A 37 5.21 -4.96 15.86
N LEU A 38 4.84 -6.01 16.60
CA LEU A 38 4.86 -5.92 18.05
C LEU A 38 6.20 -5.26 18.36
N PRO A 39 6.24 -4.06 18.97
CA PRO A 39 7.51 -3.55 19.44
C PRO A 39 8.11 -4.68 20.27
N PRO A 40 9.40 -5.04 20.10
CA PRO A 40 10.05 -5.91 21.07
C PRO A 40 9.65 -5.40 22.45
N ALA A 41 9.02 -6.26 23.24
CA ALA A 41 8.25 -5.87 24.40
C ALA A 41 8.97 -4.79 25.20
N ALA A 42 8.33 -3.65 25.46
CA ALA A 42 8.93 -2.59 26.27
C ALA A 42 9.38 -3.19 27.61
N PHE A 43 10.69 -3.18 27.88
CA PHE A 43 11.27 -3.86 29.02
C PHE A 43 11.31 -2.95 30.26
N PRO A 44 10.98 -3.45 31.45
CA PRO A 44 11.16 -2.71 32.69
C PRO A 44 12.65 -2.62 33.07
N ALA A 45 13.07 -1.45 33.56
CA ALA A 45 14.43 -1.18 34.01
C ALA A 45 14.76 -1.93 35.33
N GLU A 46 15.93 -2.55 35.41
CA GLU A 46 16.51 -3.05 36.67
C GLU A 46 17.88 -2.41 36.90
N GLU A 47 18.11 -1.91 38.12
CA GLU A 47 19.30 -1.18 38.54
C GLU A 47 20.48 -2.13 38.82
N SER A 48 21.63 -1.91 38.17
CA SER A 48 22.90 -2.47 38.64
C SER A 48 23.99 -1.39 38.69
N GLY A 49 24.62 -1.25 39.86
CA GLY A 49 25.37 -0.07 40.28
C GLY A 49 26.80 0.10 39.74
N LYS A 50 27.03 -0.01 38.42
CA LYS A 50 28.28 0.44 37.78
C LYS A 50 27.97 1.16 36.47
N LYS A 51 28.46 2.39 36.32
CA LYS A 51 28.24 3.18 35.10
C LYS A 51 29.00 2.58 33.92
N SER A 52 28.29 2.20 32.86
CA SER A 52 28.88 1.71 31.62
C SER A 52 29.49 2.87 30.80
N PHE A 53 30.37 2.55 29.84
CA PHE A 53 30.91 3.53 28.89
C PHE A 53 29.81 4.37 28.20
N TRP A 54 28.65 3.75 27.97
CA TRP A 54 27.46 4.35 27.38
C TRP A 54 26.80 5.41 28.28
N GLU A 55 26.85 5.22 29.60
CA GLU A 55 26.38 6.18 30.59
C GLU A 55 27.35 7.36 30.78
N GLU A 56 28.65 7.18 30.51
CA GLU A 56 29.63 8.27 30.55
C GLU A 56 29.58 9.16 29.30
N HIS A 57 29.23 8.61 28.14
CA HIS A 57 29.27 9.31 26.85
C HIS A 57 27.88 9.71 26.34
N GLY A 58 26.79 9.25 26.98
CA GLY A 58 25.41 9.64 26.71
C GLY A 58 24.90 10.74 27.65
N LYS A 59 25.37 11.98 27.52
CA LYS A 59 24.69 13.13 28.13
C LYS A 59 23.51 13.56 27.25
N VAL A 60 22.33 13.03 27.55
CA VAL A 60 21.07 13.78 27.43
C VAL A 60 20.55 13.90 28.85
N GLU A 61 20.34 15.12 29.31
CA GLU A 61 19.79 15.42 30.64
C GLU A 61 18.36 14.87 30.72
N ASP A 62 18.17 13.66 31.26
CA ASP A 62 17.21 13.35 32.33
C ASP A 62 17.33 11.88 32.80
N GLU A 63 16.97 11.67 34.07
CA GLU A 63 16.93 10.49 34.96
C GLU A 63 17.36 9.06 34.53
N SER A 64 17.96 8.39 35.53
CA SER A 64 18.49 7.02 35.57
C SER A 64 17.55 5.95 35.01
N THR A 65 17.84 5.48 33.80
CA THR A 65 17.38 4.17 33.29
C THR A 65 18.40 3.66 32.26
N ALA A 66 18.59 2.35 32.20
CA ALA A 66 19.29 1.71 31.08
C ALA A 66 18.63 2.16 29.76
N PRO A 67 19.40 2.35 28.67
CA PRO A 67 18.83 2.83 27.42
C PRO A 67 17.73 1.88 26.94
N ASP A 68 16.50 2.39 26.84
CA ASP A 68 15.36 1.73 26.21
C ASP A 68 15.58 1.70 24.68
N PHE A 69 15.69 0.49 24.12
CA PHE A 69 15.86 0.22 22.69
C PHE A 69 14.56 -0.30 22.04
N SER A 70 13.43 -0.23 22.75
CA SER A 70 12.14 -0.26 22.08
C SER A 70 12.12 0.85 21.02
N PRO A 71 11.38 0.72 19.90
CA PRO A 71 11.10 1.85 19.01
C PRO A 71 10.21 2.86 19.75
N GLY A 72 10.80 3.55 20.73
CA GLY A 72 10.26 4.76 21.29
C GLY A 72 10.28 5.79 20.16
N GLY A 73 9.16 6.50 19.98
CA GLY A 73 9.00 7.57 19.00
C GLY A 73 9.91 8.76 19.28
N SER A 74 11.22 8.55 19.20
CA SER A 74 12.21 9.60 19.19
C SER A 74 11.97 10.41 17.92
N LYS A 75 11.53 11.66 18.10
CA LYS A 75 11.41 12.62 17.01
C LYS A 75 12.73 12.64 16.25
N ILE A 76 12.67 12.39 14.95
CA ILE A 76 13.85 12.52 14.08
C ILE A 76 14.37 13.95 14.26
N ALA A 77 15.61 14.10 14.73
CA ALA A 77 16.22 15.40 14.89
C ALA A 77 16.34 16.06 13.51
N LEU A 78 15.72 17.24 13.37
CA LEU A 78 15.85 18.01 12.15
C LEU A 78 17.26 18.61 12.07
N PRO A 79 17.91 18.59 10.90
CA PRO A 79 19.20 19.23 10.75
C PRO A 79 19.06 20.75 10.87
N ASP A 80 20.10 21.41 11.39
CA ASP A 80 20.13 22.89 11.51
C ASP A 80 19.92 23.60 10.17
N LYS A 81 20.30 22.93 9.08
CA LYS A 81 20.07 23.37 7.69
C LYS A 81 19.64 22.17 6.85
N PRO A 82 18.81 22.39 5.81
CA PRO A 82 18.47 21.32 4.89
C PRO A 82 19.72 20.69 4.26
N VAL A 83 19.72 19.36 4.15
CA VAL A 83 20.80 18.58 3.55
C VAL A 83 20.34 17.97 2.22
N PRO A 84 21.20 17.91 1.18
CA PRO A 84 20.83 17.26 -0.08
C PRO A 84 20.33 15.83 0.15
N LEU A 85 19.20 15.49 -0.47
CA LEU A 85 18.61 14.18 -0.35
C LEU A 85 19.43 13.13 -1.12
N THR A 86 19.66 11.98 -0.49
CA THR A 86 20.06 10.73 -1.13
C THR A 86 19.13 9.62 -0.66
N ILE A 87 19.05 8.50 -1.38
CA ILE A 87 18.28 7.34 -0.89
C ILE A 87 18.81 6.87 0.48
N ASP A 88 20.13 6.89 0.68
CA ASP A 88 20.77 6.44 1.91
C ASP A 88 20.47 7.33 3.13
N ASN A 89 20.18 8.62 2.91
CA ASN A 89 19.87 9.58 3.98
C ASN A 89 18.37 9.91 4.10
N LEU A 90 17.52 9.36 3.22
CA LEU A 90 16.07 9.52 3.30
C LEU A 90 15.55 8.89 4.58
N ARG A 91 14.77 9.65 5.35
CA ARG A 91 14.09 9.16 6.55
C ARG A 91 12.63 9.57 6.53
N ILE A 92 11.80 8.78 7.19
CA ILE A 92 10.38 9.07 7.39
C ILE A 92 10.10 9.00 8.90
N PRO A 93 9.57 10.08 9.51
CA PRO A 93 9.19 10.05 10.91
C PRO A 93 8.18 8.93 11.17
N VAL A 94 8.51 8.06 12.13
CA VAL A 94 7.74 6.84 12.44
C VAL A 94 6.33 7.17 12.91
N GLU A 95 6.10 8.36 13.48
CA GLU A 95 4.79 8.88 13.84
C GLU A 95 3.91 9.22 12.62
N HIS A 96 4.52 9.44 11.44
CA HIS A 96 3.81 9.81 10.22
C HIS A 96 3.73 8.70 9.20
N GLY A 97 4.75 7.86 9.04
CA GLY A 97 4.70 6.84 8.00
C GLY A 97 5.82 5.83 8.10
N SER A 98 5.93 5.05 7.04
CA SER A 98 6.99 4.05 6.88
C SER A 98 7.48 4.04 5.44
N LEU A 99 8.79 3.85 5.29
CA LEU A 99 9.41 3.53 4.01
C LEU A 99 9.04 2.08 3.65
N LYS A 100 8.64 1.85 2.40
CA LYS A 100 8.19 0.56 1.89
C LYS A 100 9.20 -0.10 0.97
N GLU A 101 9.75 0.68 0.06
CA GLU A 101 10.66 0.21 -0.99
C GLU A 101 11.65 1.32 -1.30
N THR A 102 12.87 0.95 -1.68
CA THR A 102 13.86 1.90 -2.21
C THR A 102 14.61 1.28 -3.37
N TYR A 103 14.84 2.09 -4.40
CA TYR A 103 15.68 1.72 -5.52
C TYR A 103 16.65 2.87 -5.81
N SER A 104 17.94 2.54 -5.83
CA SER A 104 19.02 3.48 -6.12
C SER A 104 19.53 3.27 -7.54
N ALA A 105 19.44 4.31 -8.36
CA ALA A 105 19.98 4.36 -9.71
C ALA A 105 20.61 5.73 -9.99
N ARG A 106 20.39 6.34 -11.17
CA ARG A 106 20.85 7.71 -11.46
C ARG A 106 19.80 8.73 -11.00
N GLU A 107 20.22 9.99 -10.89
CA GLU A 107 19.33 11.13 -10.67
C GLU A 107 18.34 11.31 -11.84
N PRO A 108 17.12 11.81 -11.58
CA PRO A 108 16.63 12.37 -10.31
C PRO A 108 16.12 11.34 -9.29
N ILE A 109 15.83 11.78 -8.06
CA ILE A 109 15.19 10.97 -7.01
C ILE A 109 13.69 11.30 -6.94
N ILE A 110 12.83 10.27 -6.87
CA ILE A 110 11.38 10.43 -6.63
C ILE A 110 11.00 9.79 -5.31
N ILE A 111 10.42 10.57 -4.39
CA ILE A 111 9.77 10.02 -3.20
C ILE A 111 8.29 9.85 -3.53
N HIS A 112 7.86 8.63 -3.84
CA HIS A 112 6.46 8.31 -4.04
C HIS A 112 5.75 8.11 -2.70
N ILE A 113 4.82 9.00 -2.36
CA ILE A 113 3.97 8.86 -1.17
C ILE A 113 2.60 8.31 -1.62
N GLN A 114 2.19 7.19 -1.03
CA GLN A 114 0.89 6.58 -1.29
C GLN A 114 -0.24 7.42 -0.69
N ASP A 115 -1.26 7.71 -1.49
CA ASP A 115 -2.45 8.44 -1.07
C ASP A 115 -3.61 7.48 -0.75
N ALA A 116 -4.19 7.64 0.44
CA ALA A 116 -5.37 6.91 0.89
C ALA A 116 -6.69 7.67 0.65
N HIS A 117 -6.65 8.80 -0.07
CA HIS A 117 -7.74 9.67 -0.52
C HIS A 117 -8.86 9.97 0.51
N ALA A 118 -9.05 11.24 0.85
CA ALA A 118 -10.07 11.70 1.78
C ALA A 118 -10.03 11.05 3.20
N ASN A 119 -9.10 10.14 3.49
CA ASN A 119 -8.87 9.63 4.84
C ASN A 119 -8.13 10.69 5.68
N TYR A 120 -8.84 11.31 6.60
CA TYR A 120 -8.33 12.45 7.38
C TYR A 120 -7.00 12.12 8.08
N THR A 121 -6.92 10.99 8.78
CA THR A 121 -5.70 10.57 9.49
C THR A 121 -4.53 10.42 8.53
N ALA A 122 -4.70 9.71 7.41
CA ALA A 122 -3.66 9.53 6.41
C ALA A 122 -3.20 10.87 5.81
N GLN A 123 -4.13 11.78 5.49
CA GLN A 123 -3.78 13.10 4.95
C GLN A 123 -2.99 13.97 5.94
N ARG A 124 -3.33 13.91 7.24
CA ARG A 124 -2.56 14.59 8.30
C ARG A 124 -1.14 14.04 8.41
N HIS A 125 -1.00 12.72 8.32
CA HIS A 125 0.31 12.07 8.34
C HIS A 125 1.11 12.37 7.07
N LEU A 126 0.49 12.34 5.89
CA LEU A 126 1.10 12.76 4.64
C LEU A 126 1.64 14.19 4.75
N SER A 127 0.85 15.13 5.27
CA SER A 127 1.31 16.51 5.53
C SER A 127 2.54 16.56 6.45
N GLY A 128 2.63 15.70 7.46
CA GLY A 128 3.77 15.61 8.36
C GLY A 128 5.04 15.05 7.68
N ILE A 129 4.89 14.08 6.79
CA ILE A 129 5.99 13.57 5.95
C ILE A 129 6.51 14.68 5.05
N LEU A 130 5.62 15.40 4.38
CA LEU A 130 5.99 16.53 3.52
C LEU A 130 6.71 17.64 4.31
N GLU A 131 6.17 18.03 5.47
CA GLU A 131 6.82 19.03 6.32
C GLU A 131 8.24 18.61 6.72
N TYR A 132 8.42 17.33 7.08
CA TYR A 132 9.75 16.79 7.35
C TYR A 132 10.68 16.95 6.15
N LEU A 133 10.26 16.54 4.95
CA LEU A 133 11.07 16.61 3.73
C LEU A 133 11.41 18.06 3.33
N VAL A 134 10.48 18.99 3.51
CA VAL A 134 10.72 20.43 3.31
C VAL A 134 11.81 20.92 4.25
N ARG A 135 11.71 20.62 5.55
CA ARG A 135 12.64 21.13 6.57
C ARG A 135 14.00 20.44 6.54
N ALA A 136 14.04 19.13 6.32
CA ALA A 136 15.25 18.33 6.36
C ALA A 136 16.01 18.34 5.03
N HIS A 137 15.30 18.45 3.89
CA HIS A 137 15.89 18.25 2.57
C HIS A 137 15.58 19.36 1.55
N ALA A 138 14.93 20.45 1.97
CA ALA A 138 14.54 21.56 1.10
C ALA A 138 13.70 21.12 -0.11
N LEU A 139 12.76 20.20 0.13
CA LEU A 139 11.76 19.82 -0.85
C LEU A 139 11.04 21.07 -1.39
N SER A 140 11.09 21.27 -2.71
CA SER A 140 10.50 22.42 -3.40
C SER A 140 9.47 22.05 -4.47
N LEU A 141 9.36 20.77 -4.85
CA LEU A 141 8.40 20.29 -5.86
C LEU A 141 7.64 19.06 -5.36
N ILE A 142 6.32 19.18 -5.30
CA ILE A 142 5.38 18.12 -4.99
C ILE A 142 4.50 17.89 -6.21
N LEU A 143 4.50 16.66 -6.73
CA LEU A 143 3.76 16.23 -7.90
C LEU A 143 2.53 15.45 -7.45
N VAL A 144 1.36 15.72 -8.03
CA VAL A 144 0.09 15.13 -7.56
C VAL A 144 -0.71 14.49 -8.69
N GLU A 145 -1.24 13.29 -8.43
CA GLU A 145 -2.30 12.67 -9.22
C GLU A 145 -3.55 13.54 -9.21
N GLY A 146 -4.30 13.56 -10.33
CA GLY A 146 -5.58 14.25 -10.43
C GLY A 146 -5.49 15.76 -10.64
N GLY A 147 -4.29 16.34 -10.54
CA GLY A 147 -4.01 17.71 -10.98
C GLY A 147 -3.42 17.74 -12.39
N SER A 148 -3.54 18.84 -13.14
CA SER A 148 -2.88 19.00 -14.45
C SER A 148 -2.15 20.34 -14.64
N ARG A 149 -1.92 21.07 -13.55
CA ARG A 149 -1.32 22.41 -13.54
C ARG A 149 -0.75 22.72 -12.16
N ASN A 150 -0.28 23.95 -11.95
CA ASN A 150 0.03 24.43 -10.61
C ASN A 150 -1.24 24.41 -9.74
N ASP A 151 -1.20 23.60 -8.69
CA ASP A 151 -2.27 23.36 -7.73
C ASP A 151 -1.90 23.89 -6.32
N SER A 152 -0.89 24.76 -6.24
CA SER A 152 -0.54 25.46 -5.00
C SER A 152 -1.67 26.40 -4.55
N LEU A 153 -1.92 26.41 -3.24
CA LEU A 153 -2.82 27.31 -2.52
C LEU A 153 -2.07 28.46 -1.84
N SER A 154 -0.76 28.60 -2.03
CA SER A 154 0.06 29.65 -1.42
C SER A 154 -0.47 31.08 -1.65
N TYR A 155 -1.08 31.35 -2.80
CA TYR A 155 -1.72 32.63 -3.10
C TYR A 155 -2.89 32.95 -2.16
N MET A 156 -3.51 31.94 -1.53
CA MET A 156 -4.60 32.13 -0.57
C MET A 156 -4.10 32.61 0.79
N ARG A 157 -2.79 32.48 1.08
CA ARG A 157 -2.20 32.79 2.39
C ARG A 157 -2.39 34.26 2.80
N THR A 158 -2.49 35.18 1.83
CA THR A 158 -2.66 36.62 2.07
C THR A 158 -4.08 37.03 2.47
N TYR A 159 -5.07 36.15 2.28
CA TYR A 159 -6.48 36.48 2.52
C TYR A 159 -6.94 36.26 3.96
N ALA A 160 -6.15 35.56 4.78
CA ALA A 160 -6.51 35.26 6.16
C ALA A 160 -5.28 35.03 7.06
N PRO A 161 -5.35 35.38 8.37
CA PRO A 161 -4.29 35.06 9.32
C PRO A 161 -4.12 33.55 9.48
N LEU A 162 -2.90 33.11 9.85
CA LEU A 162 -2.52 31.70 9.96
C LEU A 162 -3.51 30.84 10.75
N GLU A 163 -3.98 31.33 11.90
CA GLU A 163 -4.93 30.59 12.75
C GLU A 163 -6.26 30.33 12.03
N LYS A 164 -6.74 31.29 11.22
CA LYS A 164 -7.95 31.08 10.43
C LYS A 164 -7.69 30.14 9.25
N ARG A 165 -6.51 30.20 8.62
CA ARG A 165 -6.08 29.26 7.57
C ARG A 165 -6.08 27.83 8.10
N LYS A 166 -5.48 27.59 9.27
CA LYS A 166 -5.46 26.27 9.93
C LYS A 166 -6.87 25.74 10.20
N GLN A 167 -7.75 26.57 10.75
CA GLN A 167 -9.13 26.17 11.02
C GLN A 167 -9.85 25.71 9.72
N VAL A 168 -9.83 26.54 8.67
CA VAL A 168 -10.54 26.25 7.42
C VAL A 168 -9.90 25.07 6.68
N ALA A 169 -8.57 25.00 6.67
CA ALA A 169 -7.84 23.89 6.07
C ALA A 169 -8.21 22.57 6.75
N ASP A 170 -8.30 22.53 8.08
CA ASP A 170 -8.67 21.33 8.82
C ASP A 170 -10.12 20.89 8.52
N GLU A 171 -11.06 21.83 8.53
CA GLU A 171 -12.46 21.57 8.13
C GLU A 171 -12.55 20.99 6.71
N PHE A 172 -11.76 21.52 5.77
CA PHE A 172 -11.75 21.07 4.38
C PHE A 172 -11.06 19.72 4.21
N LEU A 173 -9.99 19.47 4.98
CA LEU A 173 -9.30 18.18 5.01
C LEU A 173 -10.22 17.08 5.56
N GLN A 174 -10.95 17.35 6.64
CA GLN A 174 -11.95 16.42 7.19
C GLN A 174 -13.08 16.14 6.19
N ALA A 175 -13.51 17.16 5.44
CA ALA A 175 -14.51 17.04 4.39
C ALA A 175 -13.99 16.35 3.11
N GLY A 176 -12.68 16.15 2.98
CA GLY A 176 -12.03 15.60 1.77
C GLY A 176 -11.95 16.58 0.59
N LYS A 177 -12.08 17.90 0.84
CA LYS A 177 -12.04 18.94 -0.19
C LYS A 177 -10.63 19.38 -0.57
N ILE A 178 -9.67 19.14 0.32
CA ILE A 178 -8.24 19.34 0.09
C ILE A 178 -7.48 18.12 0.61
N SER A 179 -6.27 17.93 0.13
CA SER A 179 -5.36 16.85 0.55
C SER A 179 -4.23 17.36 1.44
N GLY A 180 -3.37 16.47 1.93
CA GLY A 180 -2.32 16.79 2.90
C GLY A 180 -1.30 17.81 2.41
N GLU A 181 -0.94 17.78 1.12
CA GLU A 181 -0.06 18.76 0.49
C GLU A 181 -0.70 20.15 0.41
N ASN A 182 -1.99 20.23 0.12
CA ASN A 182 -2.72 21.49 0.13
C ASN A 182 -2.90 22.03 1.55
N TYR A 183 -3.14 21.15 2.52
CA TYR A 183 -3.18 21.52 3.93
C TYR A 183 -1.84 22.12 4.37
N LEU A 184 -0.70 21.48 4.04
CA LEU A 184 0.63 22.01 4.36
C LEU A 184 0.87 23.36 3.69
N ASP A 185 0.55 23.48 2.41
CA ASP A 185 0.72 24.70 1.63
C ASP A 185 -0.12 25.85 2.22
N LEU A 186 -1.37 25.58 2.60
CA LEU A 186 -2.24 26.61 3.15
C LEU A 186 -1.92 26.99 4.60
N THR A 187 -1.28 26.10 5.38
CA THR A 187 -1.08 26.29 6.83
C THR A 187 0.36 26.58 7.24
N THR A 188 1.24 26.79 6.28
CA THR A 188 2.64 27.18 6.52
C THR A 188 3.03 28.33 5.61
N ASP A 189 4.28 28.78 5.72
CA ASP A 189 4.88 29.77 4.84
C ASP A 189 6.09 29.17 4.07
N TYR A 190 6.17 27.84 3.99
CA TYR A 190 7.21 27.16 3.23
C TYR A 190 7.08 27.45 1.73
N ASP A 191 8.23 27.47 1.04
CA ASP A 191 8.34 27.76 -0.39
C ASP A 191 8.50 26.45 -1.17
N PHE A 192 7.39 25.92 -1.66
CA PHE A 192 7.34 24.76 -2.54
C PHE A 192 6.16 24.91 -3.51
N THR A 193 6.23 24.19 -4.62
CA THR A 193 5.16 24.13 -5.62
C THR A 193 4.46 22.78 -5.56
N VAL A 194 3.13 22.81 -5.59
CA VAL A 194 2.28 21.63 -5.85
C VAL A 194 1.89 21.67 -7.32
N TYR A 195 2.23 20.63 -8.07
CA TYR A 195 2.00 20.57 -9.51
C TYR A 195 1.35 19.25 -9.93
N GLY A 196 0.23 19.36 -10.62
CA GLY A 196 -0.50 18.22 -11.13
C GLY A 196 0.13 17.59 -12.38
N ILE A 197 0.22 16.26 -12.41
CA ILE A 197 0.89 15.50 -13.47
C ILE A 197 -0.05 14.68 -14.36
N GLU A 198 -1.35 14.88 -14.23
CA GLU A 198 -2.37 14.19 -15.01
C GLU A 198 -2.44 14.70 -16.46
N ARG A 199 -2.82 13.82 -17.40
CA ARG A 199 -3.27 14.24 -18.74
C ARG A 199 -4.80 14.38 -18.72
N PRO A 200 -5.36 15.59 -18.93
CA PRO A 200 -6.80 15.82 -18.83
C PRO A 200 -7.64 14.86 -19.67
N GLU A 201 -7.16 14.48 -20.86
CA GLU A 201 -7.86 13.58 -21.77
C GLU A 201 -7.96 12.15 -21.23
N LEU A 202 -6.89 11.65 -20.58
CA LEU A 202 -6.88 10.33 -19.96
C LEU A 202 -7.70 10.30 -18.68
N TYR A 203 -7.66 11.38 -17.90
CA TYR A 203 -8.52 11.53 -16.73
C TYR A 203 -10.00 11.52 -17.09
N ASP A 204 -10.37 12.31 -18.11
CA ASP A 204 -11.73 12.35 -18.64
C ASP A 204 -12.20 10.98 -19.15
N ALA A 205 -11.32 10.26 -19.87
CA ALA A 205 -11.59 8.91 -20.35
C ALA A 205 -11.78 7.92 -19.18
N ASN A 206 -10.96 8.01 -18.14
CA ASN A 206 -11.05 7.15 -16.96
C ASN A 206 -12.34 7.42 -16.17
N MET A 207 -12.73 8.69 -16.08
CA MET A 207 -13.97 9.11 -15.44
C MET A 207 -15.20 8.67 -16.24
N GLU A 208 -15.16 8.75 -17.57
CA GLU A 208 -16.21 8.18 -18.41
C GLU A 208 -16.32 6.67 -18.24
N ALA A 209 -15.20 5.96 -18.16
CA ALA A 209 -15.19 4.53 -17.88
C ALA A 209 -15.82 4.20 -16.51
N PHE A 210 -15.49 4.96 -15.47
CA PHE A 210 -16.10 4.84 -14.15
C PHE A 210 -17.64 4.99 -14.22
N PHE A 211 -18.15 6.05 -14.86
CA PHE A 211 -19.59 6.24 -15.01
C PHE A 211 -20.27 5.17 -15.86
N ASN A 212 -19.56 4.60 -16.85
CA ASN A 212 -20.10 3.50 -17.64
C ASN A 212 -20.22 2.22 -16.81
N VAL A 213 -19.32 1.99 -15.86
CA VAL A 213 -19.46 0.91 -14.87
C VAL A 213 -20.66 1.18 -13.97
N GLU A 214 -20.79 2.39 -13.39
CA GLU A 214 -21.90 2.75 -12.49
C GLU A 214 -23.29 2.49 -13.11
N LYS A 215 -23.47 2.79 -14.42
CA LYS A 215 -24.73 2.56 -15.14
C LYS A 215 -25.17 1.10 -15.20
N VAL A 216 -24.22 0.17 -15.24
CA VAL A 216 -24.49 -1.29 -15.35
C VAL A 216 -24.29 -2.00 -14.02
N GLN A 217 -23.77 -1.30 -13.00
CA GLN A 217 -23.33 -1.90 -11.75
C GLN A 217 -24.47 -2.54 -10.97
N SER A 218 -25.62 -1.88 -10.86
CA SER A 218 -26.77 -2.40 -10.09
C SER A 218 -27.22 -3.78 -10.60
N ASP A 219 -27.42 -3.93 -11.91
CA ASP A 219 -27.88 -5.18 -12.51
C ASP A 219 -26.81 -6.27 -12.44
N ALA A 220 -25.54 -5.90 -12.64
CA ALA A 220 -24.42 -6.83 -12.53
C ALA A 220 -24.19 -7.29 -11.08
N VAL A 221 -24.34 -6.41 -10.09
CA VAL A 221 -24.22 -6.76 -8.65
C VAL A 221 -25.33 -7.72 -8.25
N ALA A 222 -26.57 -7.44 -8.66
CA ALA A 222 -27.69 -8.34 -8.42
C ALA A 222 -27.47 -9.71 -9.10
N ALA A 223 -26.90 -9.74 -10.31
CA ALA A 223 -26.60 -10.96 -11.02
C ALA A 223 -25.48 -11.77 -10.34
N ILE A 224 -24.36 -11.15 -9.95
CA ILE A 224 -23.21 -11.85 -9.37
C ILE A 224 -23.50 -12.38 -7.97
N ALA A 225 -24.38 -11.73 -7.20
CA ALA A 225 -24.87 -12.24 -5.93
C ALA A 225 -25.47 -13.66 -6.08
N GLY A 226 -26.23 -13.92 -7.14
CA GLY A 226 -26.77 -15.26 -7.40
C GLY A 226 -25.68 -16.31 -7.68
N PHE A 227 -24.56 -15.91 -8.30
CA PHE A 227 -23.40 -16.81 -8.48
C PHE A 227 -22.69 -17.06 -7.15
N HIS A 228 -22.53 -16.04 -6.30
CA HIS A 228 -21.97 -16.22 -4.96
C HIS A 228 -22.80 -17.18 -4.12
N ASP A 229 -24.13 -17.03 -4.10
CA ASP A 229 -25.03 -17.91 -3.36
C ASP A 229 -24.92 -19.36 -3.85
N ALA A 230 -24.94 -19.57 -5.17
CA ALA A 230 -24.80 -20.90 -5.76
C ALA A 230 -23.44 -21.53 -5.46
N VAL A 231 -22.35 -20.76 -5.54
CA VAL A 231 -21.00 -21.19 -5.18
C VAL A 231 -20.94 -21.56 -3.70
N ALA A 232 -21.45 -20.73 -2.80
CA ALA A 232 -21.43 -20.99 -1.35
C ALA A 232 -22.20 -22.28 -1.01
N GLU A 233 -23.38 -22.48 -1.61
CA GLU A 233 -24.17 -23.69 -1.41
C GLU A 233 -23.44 -24.95 -1.93
N LEU A 234 -22.85 -24.89 -3.13
CA LEU A 234 -22.10 -26.00 -3.70
C LEU A 234 -20.80 -26.28 -2.97
N LYS A 235 -20.10 -25.25 -2.45
CA LYS A 235 -18.92 -25.43 -1.59
C LYS A 235 -19.27 -26.24 -0.35
N SER A 236 -20.40 -25.91 0.29
CA SER A 236 -20.89 -26.65 1.46
C SER A 236 -21.15 -28.13 1.14
N LEU A 237 -21.63 -28.45 -0.06
CA LEU A 237 -21.93 -29.82 -0.50
C LEU A 237 -20.69 -30.60 -0.99
N LEU A 238 -19.85 -29.98 -1.82
CA LEU A 238 -18.85 -30.67 -2.64
C LEU A 238 -17.43 -30.54 -2.12
N TYR A 239 -17.08 -29.44 -1.43
CA TYR A 239 -15.70 -29.28 -0.98
C TYR A 239 -15.33 -30.31 0.11
N PRO A 240 -14.11 -30.86 0.04
CA PRO A 240 -13.53 -31.61 1.16
C PRO A 240 -13.50 -30.78 2.43
N ASN A 241 -13.64 -31.42 3.59
CA ASN A 241 -13.58 -30.73 4.89
C ASN A 241 -12.28 -29.93 5.10
N PRO A 242 -11.07 -30.42 4.74
CA PRO A 242 -9.85 -29.62 4.87
C PRO A 242 -9.94 -28.27 4.15
N VAL A 243 -10.43 -28.26 2.91
CA VAL A 243 -10.59 -27.02 2.12
C VAL A 243 -11.60 -26.06 2.75
N LYS A 244 -12.72 -26.57 3.28
CA LYS A 244 -13.71 -25.74 3.99
C LYS A 244 -13.10 -25.09 5.24
N VAL A 245 -12.31 -25.84 6.00
CA VAL A 245 -11.61 -25.33 7.19
C VAL A 245 -10.58 -24.27 6.80
N MET A 246 -9.84 -24.48 5.71
CA MET A 246 -8.90 -23.48 5.19
C MET A 246 -9.60 -22.16 4.83
N GLU A 247 -10.74 -22.20 4.13
CA GLU A 247 -11.48 -20.98 3.77
C GLU A 247 -12.00 -20.22 5.00
N VAL A 248 -12.48 -20.92 6.04
CA VAL A 248 -12.88 -20.27 7.30
C VAL A 248 -11.69 -19.60 7.98
N LYS A 249 -10.53 -20.26 8.01
CA LYS A 249 -9.31 -19.70 8.62
C LYS A 249 -8.80 -18.47 7.86
N GLU A 250 -8.87 -18.48 6.54
CA GLU A 250 -8.56 -17.29 5.72
C GLU A 250 -9.45 -16.10 6.12
N GLU A 251 -10.76 -16.33 6.27
CA GLU A 251 -11.69 -15.28 6.75
C GLU A 251 -11.37 -14.80 8.18
N GLU A 252 -10.96 -15.71 9.08
CA GLU A 252 -10.59 -15.37 10.45
C GLU A 252 -9.29 -14.57 10.54
N VAL A 253 -8.31 -14.88 9.67
CA VAL A 253 -7.07 -14.10 9.52
C VAL A 253 -7.36 -12.71 9.00
N GLU A 254 -8.16 -12.60 7.94
CA GLU A 254 -8.58 -11.29 7.41
C GLU A 254 -9.36 -10.46 8.44
N ALA A 255 -10.18 -11.12 9.28
CA ALA A 255 -10.89 -10.49 10.37
C ALA A 255 -10.00 -10.18 11.60
N GLY A 256 -8.71 -10.53 11.57
CA GLY A 256 -7.75 -10.32 12.66
C GLY A 256 -8.01 -11.17 13.90
N ARG A 257 -8.75 -12.27 13.77
CA ARG A 257 -9.08 -13.20 14.87
C ARG A 257 -8.00 -14.25 15.09
N ILE A 258 -7.28 -14.62 14.03
CA ILE A 258 -6.15 -15.56 14.08
C ILE A 258 -4.87 -14.82 13.69
N PRO A 259 -3.76 -14.96 14.45
CA PRO A 259 -2.46 -14.44 14.05
C PRO A 259 -1.97 -15.05 12.73
N LEU A 260 -1.39 -14.24 11.85
CA LEU A 260 -0.93 -14.69 10.53
C LEU A 260 0.09 -15.83 10.63
N ALA A 261 1.03 -15.73 11.58
CA ALA A 261 2.03 -16.77 11.85
C ALA A 261 1.40 -18.14 12.14
N GLN A 262 0.35 -18.15 12.98
CA GLN A 262 -0.39 -19.36 13.28
C GLN A 262 -1.02 -19.96 12.02
N HIS A 263 -1.66 -19.13 11.19
CA HIS A 263 -2.28 -19.60 9.96
C HIS A 263 -1.28 -20.20 8.98
N TYR A 264 -0.10 -19.59 8.81
CA TYR A 264 0.89 -20.08 7.84
C TYR A 264 1.55 -21.38 8.29
N GLU A 265 1.77 -21.57 9.59
CA GLU A 265 2.20 -22.87 10.14
C GLU A 265 1.14 -23.96 9.93
N GLU A 266 -0.13 -23.62 10.11
CA GLU A 266 -1.24 -24.55 9.83
C GLU A 266 -1.33 -24.89 8.34
N LEU A 267 -1.11 -23.92 7.44
CA LEU A 267 -1.01 -24.18 5.99
C LEU A 267 0.18 -25.09 5.65
N HIS A 268 1.34 -24.85 6.28
CA HIS A 268 2.52 -25.71 6.10
C HIS A 268 2.23 -27.15 6.54
N ALA A 269 1.61 -27.33 7.70
CA ALA A 269 1.21 -28.66 8.19
C ALA A 269 0.20 -29.36 7.28
N GLU A 270 -0.77 -28.62 6.71
CA GLU A 270 -1.71 -29.18 5.73
C GLU A 270 -1.01 -29.57 4.43
N ALA A 271 -0.05 -28.76 3.96
CA ALA A 271 0.74 -29.05 2.77
C ALA A 271 1.49 -30.38 2.87
N GLU A 272 2.05 -30.70 4.06
CA GLU A 272 2.70 -31.97 4.33
C GLU A 272 1.73 -33.17 4.18
N GLN A 273 0.47 -33.02 4.63
CA GLN A 273 -0.54 -34.08 4.51
C GLN A 273 -0.88 -34.41 3.05
N VAL A 274 -0.93 -33.39 2.19
CA VAL A 274 -1.21 -33.55 0.76
C VAL A 274 0.04 -33.64 -0.13
N LYS A 275 1.23 -33.72 0.48
CA LYS A 275 2.54 -33.83 -0.20
C LYS A 275 2.83 -32.66 -1.15
N VAL A 276 2.31 -31.48 -0.84
CA VAL A 276 2.71 -30.22 -1.50
C VAL A 276 3.94 -29.70 -0.78
N MET A 277 5.08 -29.65 -1.48
CA MET A 277 6.34 -29.21 -0.87
C MET A 277 6.46 -27.70 -0.89
N LEU A 278 6.74 -27.09 0.26
CA LEU A 278 7.25 -25.72 0.33
C LEU A 278 8.70 -25.71 -0.15
N LYS A 279 8.91 -25.33 -1.40
CA LYS A 279 10.26 -25.19 -1.97
C LYS A 279 10.73 -23.75 -1.81
N PRO A 280 11.87 -23.48 -1.13
CA PRO A 280 12.38 -22.12 -0.96
C PRO A 280 12.66 -21.39 -2.29
N ALA A 281 12.90 -22.12 -3.38
CA ALA A 281 13.06 -21.54 -4.71
C ALA A 281 11.75 -20.99 -5.31
N ASP A 282 10.61 -21.58 -4.95
CA ASP A 282 9.28 -21.20 -5.45
C ASP A 282 8.58 -20.22 -4.48
N TYR A 283 8.88 -20.32 -3.18
CA TYR A 283 8.26 -19.53 -2.10
C TYR A 283 9.30 -18.98 -1.10
N PRO A 284 10.27 -18.15 -1.56
CA PRO A 284 11.38 -17.69 -0.73
C PRO A 284 10.95 -16.83 0.47
N ASN A 285 9.91 -16.00 0.32
CA ASN A 285 9.45 -15.12 1.39
C ASN A 285 8.60 -15.87 2.42
N LEU A 286 7.76 -16.81 1.99
CA LEU A 286 7.00 -17.66 2.90
C LEU A 286 7.93 -18.57 3.73
N ASP A 287 8.95 -19.16 3.10
CA ASP A 287 9.97 -19.94 3.79
C ASP A 287 10.73 -19.09 4.84
N ARG A 288 11.20 -17.89 4.45
CA ARG A 288 11.83 -16.94 5.39
C ARG A 288 10.92 -16.57 6.54
N PHE A 289 9.63 -16.32 6.26
CA PHE A 289 8.66 -15.94 7.27
C PHE A 289 8.45 -17.06 8.30
N LEU A 290 8.25 -18.31 7.85
CA LEU A 290 8.09 -19.45 8.76
C LEU A 290 9.36 -19.68 9.59
N GLN A 291 10.54 -19.56 8.99
CA GLN A 291 11.81 -19.64 9.73
C GLN A 291 11.94 -18.52 10.77
N ALA A 292 11.59 -17.28 10.42
CA ALA A 292 11.60 -16.16 11.34
C ALA A 292 10.62 -16.39 12.50
N SER A 293 9.39 -16.83 12.22
CA SER A 293 8.38 -17.08 13.24
C SER A 293 8.77 -18.20 14.22
N ARG A 294 9.34 -19.30 13.72
CA ARG A 294 9.85 -20.38 14.59
C ARG A 294 10.96 -19.91 15.50
N ARG A 295 11.93 -19.17 14.94
CA ARG A 295 13.03 -18.59 15.73
C ARG A 295 12.51 -17.63 16.78
N GLU A 296 11.58 -16.74 16.42
CA GLU A 296 10.96 -15.82 17.38
C GLU A 296 10.34 -16.57 18.57
N GLY A 297 9.64 -17.68 18.32
CA GLY A 297 9.05 -18.52 19.35
C GLY A 297 10.05 -19.20 20.30
N GLU A 298 11.31 -19.37 19.88
CA GLU A 298 12.38 -19.93 20.70
C GLU A 298 13.09 -18.88 21.57
N LEU A 299 12.91 -17.59 21.28
CA LEU A 299 13.64 -16.52 21.95
C LEU A 299 13.06 -16.16 23.32
N ASN A 300 13.92 -16.17 24.33
CA ASN A 300 13.64 -15.49 25.58
C ASN A 300 14.22 -14.08 25.55
N PHE A 301 13.37 -13.09 25.31
CA PHE A 301 13.81 -11.70 25.16
C PHE A 301 14.50 -11.11 26.41
N LYS A 302 14.19 -11.60 27.62
CA LYS A 302 14.93 -11.19 28.83
C LYS A 302 16.37 -11.68 28.78
N THR A 303 16.57 -12.92 28.31
CA THR A 303 17.90 -13.48 28.11
C THR A 303 18.64 -12.78 26.98
N VAL A 304 17.96 -12.46 25.87
CA VAL A 304 18.53 -11.65 24.77
C VAL A 304 19.09 -10.34 25.32
N GLU A 305 18.34 -9.66 26.18
CA GLU A 305 18.75 -8.38 26.75
C GLU A 305 19.95 -8.51 27.72
N ALA A 306 19.93 -9.53 28.57
CA ALA A 306 21.04 -9.82 29.47
C ALA A 306 22.32 -10.21 28.72
N GLU A 307 22.20 -11.03 27.67
CA GLU A 307 23.30 -11.37 26.78
C GLU A 307 23.81 -10.14 26.00
N ARG A 308 22.90 -9.29 25.52
CA ARG A 308 23.24 -8.05 24.79
C ARG A 308 24.05 -7.09 25.64
N SER A 309 23.60 -6.84 26.86
CA SER A 309 24.32 -5.96 27.80
C SER A 309 25.73 -6.48 28.07
N ARG A 310 25.86 -7.78 28.40
CA ARG A 310 27.17 -8.42 28.61
C ARG A 310 28.06 -8.38 27.38
N PHE A 311 27.48 -8.58 26.19
CA PHE A 311 28.24 -8.54 24.94
C PHE A 311 28.76 -7.13 24.63
N LEU A 312 27.92 -6.10 24.78
CA LEU A 312 28.35 -4.70 24.58
C LEU A 312 29.42 -4.27 25.59
N ASP A 313 29.32 -4.72 26.84
CA ASP A 313 30.34 -4.49 27.86
C ASP A 313 31.68 -5.15 27.50
N ALA A 314 31.64 -6.39 26.99
CA ALA A 314 32.84 -7.09 26.50
C ALA A 314 33.47 -6.35 25.31
N LEU A 315 32.67 -5.92 24.34
CA LEU A 315 33.16 -5.14 23.19
C LEU A 315 33.84 -3.83 23.61
N THR A 316 33.33 -3.17 24.66
CA THR A 316 33.93 -1.94 25.20
C THR A 316 35.35 -2.16 25.72
N GLN A 317 35.68 -3.37 26.18
CA GLN A 317 37.01 -3.72 26.70
C GLN A 317 37.97 -4.18 25.60
N GLU A 318 37.46 -4.72 24.49
CA GLU A 318 38.27 -5.34 23.43
C GLU A 318 38.45 -4.45 22.19
N LEU A 319 37.46 -3.60 21.87
CA LEU A 319 37.47 -2.83 20.62
C LEU A 319 38.27 -1.54 20.73
N PRO A 320 38.96 -1.12 19.65
CA PRO A 320 39.56 0.20 19.57
C PRO A 320 38.51 1.31 19.71
N LYS A 321 38.89 2.44 20.33
CA LYS A 321 38.01 3.60 20.52
C LYS A 321 37.28 4.04 19.24
N ALA A 322 37.97 4.05 18.11
CA ALA A 322 37.37 4.45 16.82
C ALA A 322 36.24 3.51 16.36
N GLU A 323 36.29 2.23 16.71
CA GLU A 323 35.20 1.27 16.40
C GLU A 323 34.06 1.42 17.40
N MET A 324 34.37 1.65 18.68
CA MET A 324 33.34 1.95 19.70
C MET A 324 32.57 3.23 19.39
N ASP A 325 33.26 4.29 18.94
CA ASP A 325 32.62 5.55 18.52
C ASP A 325 31.68 5.32 17.33
N ARG A 326 32.02 4.41 16.41
CA ARG A 326 31.15 4.01 15.29
C ARG A 326 29.93 3.23 15.77
N LEU A 327 30.11 2.23 16.62
CA LEU A 327 29.00 1.47 17.21
C LEU A 327 28.05 2.36 18.02
N PHE A 328 28.57 3.36 18.72
CA PHE A 328 27.75 4.36 19.42
C PHE A 328 26.93 5.22 18.47
N LYS A 329 27.57 5.69 17.39
CA LYS A 329 26.86 6.45 16.37
C LYS A 329 25.73 5.63 15.76
N GLU A 330 25.99 4.36 15.46
CA GLU A 330 25.01 3.46 14.86
C GLU A 330 23.89 3.08 15.84
N SER A 331 24.18 2.95 17.14
CA SER A 331 23.13 2.71 18.14
C SER A 331 22.21 3.92 18.30
N LEU A 332 22.75 5.15 18.18
CA LEU A 332 21.96 6.36 18.11
C LEU A 332 21.13 6.42 16.81
N GLU A 333 21.74 6.06 15.67
CA GLU A 333 21.04 5.95 14.39
C GLU A 333 19.88 4.93 14.48
N LEU A 334 20.07 3.77 15.10
CA LEU A 334 19.01 2.79 15.36
C LEU A 334 17.88 3.36 16.21
N LYS A 335 18.22 4.02 17.33
CA LYS A 335 17.23 4.65 18.23
C LYS A 335 16.40 5.74 17.53
N GLN A 336 16.99 6.39 16.54
CA GLN A 336 16.34 7.38 15.70
C GLN A 336 15.60 6.77 14.49
N GLY A 337 15.62 5.44 14.34
CA GLY A 337 15.04 4.73 13.19
C GLY A 337 15.80 4.97 11.87
N LEU A 338 17.05 5.44 11.94
CA LEU A 338 17.89 5.75 10.78
C LEU A 338 18.53 4.52 10.13
N ILE A 339 18.70 3.46 10.90
CA ILE A 339 19.09 2.14 10.42
C ILE A 339 18.13 1.13 11.02
N THR A 340 17.97 0.00 10.34
CA THR A 340 17.11 -1.07 10.85
C THR A 340 17.81 -1.84 11.97
N PRO A 341 17.05 -2.52 12.85
CA PRO A 341 17.60 -3.49 13.78
C PRO A 341 18.55 -4.48 13.11
N ALA A 342 18.18 -5.15 12.01
CA ALA A 342 19.07 -6.13 11.37
C ALA A 342 20.37 -5.48 10.86
N THR A 343 20.35 -4.21 10.43
CA THR A 343 21.57 -3.48 10.05
C THR A 343 22.52 -3.32 11.24
N PHE A 344 22.02 -2.87 12.39
CA PHE A 344 22.85 -2.69 13.60
C PHE A 344 23.32 -4.01 14.18
N TYR A 345 22.38 -4.95 14.37
CA TYR A 345 22.65 -6.26 14.95
C TYR A 345 23.50 -7.14 14.03
N GLY A 346 23.43 -6.98 12.70
CA GLY A 346 24.32 -7.61 11.74
C GLY A 346 25.78 -7.16 11.92
N LYS A 347 26.02 -5.89 12.26
CA LYS A 347 27.37 -5.41 12.62
C LYS A 347 27.85 -6.00 13.94
N LEU A 348 27.00 -6.01 14.96
CA LEU A 348 27.31 -6.67 16.24
C LEU A 348 27.64 -8.16 16.04
N LYS A 349 26.90 -8.84 15.18
CA LYS A 349 27.15 -10.23 14.80
C LYS A 349 28.52 -10.44 14.17
N GLY A 350 29.03 -9.46 13.41
CA GLY A 350 30.39 -9.46 12.85
C GLY A 350 31.50 -9.53 13.90
N TYR A 351 31.23 -9.09 15.13
CA TYR A 351 32.16 -9.19 16.26
C TYR A 351 32.03 -10.52 17.03
N MET A 352 30.97 -11.31 16.81
CA MET A 352 30.78 -12.62 17.43
C MET A 352 31.51 -13.73 16.66
N LYS A 353 32.80 -13.94 16.98
CA LYS A 353 33.54 -15.11 16.51
C LYS A 353 32.91 -16.42 17.02
N PRO A 354 33.14 -17.57 16.36
CA PRO A 354 32.52 -18.85 16.74
C PRO A 354 32.73 -19.23 18.23
N GLU A 355 33.87 -18.87 18.80
CA GLU A 355 34.21 -19.15 20.21
C GLU A 355 33.39 -18.30 21.17
N VAL A 356 33.11 -17.04 20.78
CA VAL A 356 32.32 -16.07 21.57
C VAL A 356 30.83 -16.40 21.47
N ARG A 357 30.37 -16.91 20.33
CA ARG A 357 28.95 -17.25 20.08
C ARG A 357 28.38 -18.22 21.12
N ALA A 358 29.19 -19.14 21.65
CA ALA A 358 28.76 -20.12 22.64
C ALA A 358 28.26 -19.47 23.95
N ASP A 359 28.75 -18.27 24.29
CA ASP A 359 28.37 -17.54 25.49
C ASP A 359 27.15 -16.63 25.30
N TYR A 360 26.73 -16.41 24.04
CA TYR A 360 25.66 -15.48 23.63
C TYR A 360 24.66 -16.13 22.65
N THR A 361 24.31 -17.38 22.92
CA THR A 361 23.48 -18.20 22.00
C THR A 361 22.09 -17.60 21.73
N THR A 362 21.45 -17.01 22.74
CA THR A 362 20.09 -16.44 22.61
C THR A 362 20.13 -15.14 21.80
N LEU A 363 21.12 -14.28 22.06
CA LEU A 363 21.36 -13.04 21.34
C LEU A 363 21.74 -13.33 19.88
N TYR A 364 22.58 -14.32 19.63
CA TYR A 364 22.91 -14.74 18.28
C TYR A 364 21.68 -15.26 17.53
N GLY A 365 20.80 -16.02 18.20
CA GLY A 365 19.50 -16.42 17.66
C GLY A 365 18.60 -15.23 17.31
N TYR A 366 18.59 -14.19 18.16
CA TYR A 366 17.86 -12.95 17.89
C TYR A 366 18.41 -12.20 16.67
N MET A 367 19.74 -12.16 16.49
CA MET A 367 20.36 -11.58 15.30
C MET A 367 19.95 -12.32 14.02
N GLU A 368 19.91 -13.66 14.05
CA GLU A 368 19.43 -14.47 12.92
C GLU A 368 17.94 -14.27 12.64
N TYR A 369 17.12 -14.11 13.68
CA TYR A 369 15.71 -13.75 13.54
C TYR A 369 15.54 -12.40 12.81
N LEU A 370 16.27 -11.35 13.23
CA LEU A 370 16.19 -10.02 12.61
C LEU A 370 16.59 -10.05 11.13
N GLU A 371 17.67 -10.77 10.79
CA GLU A 371 18.11 -10.92 9.39
C GLU A 371 17.05 -11.60 8.52
N LEU A 372 16.39 -12.64 9.03
CA LEU A 372 15.31 -13.31 8.30
C LEU A 372 14.09 -12.41 8.17
N PHE A 373 13.65 -11.80 9.27
CA PHE A 373 12.44 -11.00 9.33
C PHE A 373 12.51 -9.77 8.42
N GLU A 374 13.61 -9.02 8.46
CA GLU A 374 13.78 -7.84 7.61
C GLU A 374 14.12 -8.18 6.15
N GLY A 375 14.56 -9.41 5.87
CA GLY A 375 14.79 -9.91 4.52
C GLY A 375 13.53 -10.36 3.79
N ILE A 376 12.34 -10.23 4.39
CA ILE A 376 11.06 -10.61 3.78
C ILE A 376 10.56 -9.47 2.90
N ASP A 377 10.38 -9.74 1.61
CA ASP A 377 9.54 -8.91 0.75
C ASP A 377 8.07 -9.20 1.09
N HIS A 378 7.45 -8.28 1.82
CA HIS A 378 6.08 -8.41 2.28
C HIS A 378 5.07 -8.43 1.13
N ALA A 379 5.31 -7.73 0.02
CA ALA A 379 4.38 -7.72 -1.11
C ALA A 379 4.41 -9.09 -1.80
N SER A 380 5.60 -9.62 -2.05
CA SER A 380 5.79 -10.96 -2.63
C SER A 380 5.29 -12.07 -1.69
N LEU A 381 5.43 -11.92 -0.37
CA LEU A 381 4.93 -12.88 0.62
C LEU A 381 3.43 -13.17 0.46
N PHE A 382 2.59 -12.15 0.26
CA PHE A 382 1.15 -12.36 0.10
C PHE A 382 0.84 -13.18 -1.16
N THR A 383 1.48 -12.84 -2.28
CA THR A 383 1.33 -13.58 -3.54
C THR A 383 1.82 -15.02 -3.41
N GLU A 384 2.93 -15.25 -2.73
CA GLU A 384 3.45 -16.59 -2.44
C GLU A 384 2.47 -17.42 -1.60
N VAL A 385 1.89 -16.82 -0.56
CA VAL A 385 0.91 -17.47 0.32
C VAL A 385 -0.36 -17.82 -0.44
N GLU A 386 -0.91 -16.91 -1.25
CA GLU A 386 -2.08 -17.18 -2.08
C GLU A 386 -1.84 -18.36 -3.03
N ASN A 387 -0.69 -18.37 -3.73
CA ASN A 387 -0.31 -19.44 -4.65
C ASN A 387 -0.10 -20.78 -3.94
N PHE A 388 0.57 -20.77 -2.79
CA PHE A 388 0.80 -21.97 -1.99
C PHE A 388 -0.51 -22.55 -1.46
N THR A 389 -1.39 -21.68 -0.96
CA THR A 389 -2.73 -22.04 -0.48
C THR A 389 -3.57 -22.64 -1.59
N GLU A 390 -3.56 -22.04 -2.78
CA GLU A 390 -4.23 -22.59 -3.96
C GLU A 390 -3.70 -23.98 -4.33
N ALA A 391 -2.38 -24.18 -4.28
CA ALA A 391 -1.76 -25.48 -4.56
C ALA A 391 -2.23 -26.57 -3.56
N ILE A 392 -2.31 -26.26 -2.27
CA ILE A 392 -2.81 -27.15 -1.23
C ILE A 392 -4.29 -27.48 -1.48
N LYS A 393 -5.14 -26.46 -1.69
CA LYS A 393 -6.58 -26.67 -1.97
C LYS A 393 -6.79 -27.58 -3.18
N ARG A 394 -6.03 -27.34 -4.27
CA ARG A 394 -6.09 -28.16 -5.48
C ARG A 394 -5.68 -29.62 -5.23
N ALA A 395 -4.70 -29.87 -4.36
CA ALA A 395 -4.28 -31.22 -4.01
C ALA A 395 -5.35 -32.01 -3.22
N HIS A 396 -6.26 -31.33 -2.51
CA HIS A 396 -7.40 -31.99 -1.85
C HIS A 396 -8.55 -32.36 -2.79
N PHE A 397 -8.64 -31.74 -3.97
CA PHE A 397 -9.70 -32.03 -4.92
C PHE A 397 -9.42 -33.34 -5.65
N THR A 398 -10.26 -34.34 -5.39
CA THR A 398 -10.13 -35.70 -5.94
C THR A 398 -11.06 -35.93 -7.13
N THR A 399 -12.02 -35.02 -7.37
CA THR A 399 -12.94 -35.09 -8.50
C THR A 399 -12.85 -33.84 -9.37
N ARG A 400 -13.25 -33.99 -10.64
CA ARG A 400 -13.31 -32.88 -11.58
C ARG A 400 -14.32 -31.82 -11.14
N GLU A 401 -15.44 -32.24 -10.57
CA GLU A 401 -16.49 -31.35 -10.06
C GLU A 401 -15.98 -30.38 -8.99
N GLN A 402 -15.12 -30.87 -8.09
CA GLN A 402 -14.51 -30.04 -7.05
C GLN A 402 -13.55 -29.02 -7.65
N ALA A 403 -12.70 -29.44 -8.60
CA ALA A 403 -11.77 -28.56 -9.28
C ALA A 403 -12.49 -27.51 -10.16
N ASP A 404 -13.54 -27.91 -10.88
CA ASP A 404 -14.38 -27.02 -11.69
C ASP A 404 -15.09 -25.99 -10.80
N LEU A 405 -15.66 -26.41 -9.66
CA LEU A 405 -16.27 -25.49 -8.69
C LEU A 405 -15.24 -24.50 -8.12
N PHE A 406 -14.04 -24.96 -7.81
CA PHE A 406 -12.97 -24.09 -7.30
C PHE A 406 -12.56 -23.02 -8.31
N GLN A 407 -12.42 -23.39 -9.58
CA GLN A 407 -12.13 -22.41 -10.62
C GLN A 407 -13.27 -21.40 -10.78
N VAL A 408 -14.52 -21.85 -10.84
CA VAL A 408 -15.68 -20.95 -10.91
C VAL A 408 -15.75 -20.01 -9.70
N ALA A 409 -15.48 -20.52 -8.49
CA ALA A 409 -15.47 -19.70 -7.29
C ALA A 409 -14.41 -18.60 -7.34
N LYS A 410 -13.19 -18.93 -7.84
CA LYS A 410 -12.11 -17.96 -8.05
C LYS A 410 -12.52 -16.90 -9.07
N ASP A 411 -13.04 -17.33 -10.22
CA ASP A 411 -13.41 -16.41 -11.30
C ASP A 411 -14.57 -15.48 -10.91
N VAL A 412 -15.57 -16.00 -10.19
CA VAL A 412 -16.70 -15.20 -9.66
C VAL A 412 -16.20 -14.15 -8.67
N ARG A 413 -15.27 -14.52 -7.76
CA ARG A 413 -14.65 -13.55 -6.85
C ARG A 413 -13.92 -12.44 -7.61
N ILE A 414 -13.06 -12.80 -8.56
CA ILE A 414 -12.31 -11.83 -9.36
C ILE A 414 -13.25 -10.92 -10.16
N LEU A 415 -14.33 -11.46 -10.73
CA LEU A 415 -15.31 -10.64 -11.45
C LEU A 415 -16.08 -9.71 -10.51
N SER A 416 -16.37 -10.13 -9.28
CA SER A 416 -16.98 -9.28 -8.25
C SER A 416 -16.05 -8.12 -7.88
N ASP A 417 -14.78 -8.42 -7.63
CA ASP A 417 -13.78 -7.39 -7.34
C ASP A 417 -13.58 -6.43 -8.53
N LEU A 418 -13.66 -6.94 -9.76
CA LEU A 418 -13.63 -6.12 -10.99
C LEU A 418 -14.84 -5.18 -11.08
N LEU A 419 -16.03 -5.66 -10.72
CA LEU A 419 -17.28 -4.87 -10.74
C LEU A 419 -17.31 -3.78 -9.68
N GLU A 420 -16.66 -4.02 -8.55
CA GLU A 420 -16.53 -3.07 -7.46
C GLU A 420 -15.32 -2.14 -7.62
N LEU A 421 -14.55 -2.29 -8.71
CA LEU A 421 -13.31 -1.56 -8.98
C LEU A 421 -12.25 -1.74 -7.88
N LYS A 422 -12.16 -2.95 -7.32
CA LYS A 422 -11.29 -3.36 -6.22
C LYS A 422 -10.17 -4.33 -6.62
N LEU A 423 -9.96 -4.60 -7.90
CA LEU A 423 -8.83 -5.42 -8.31
C LEU A 423 -7.49 -4.76 -7.97
N THR A 424 -6.59 -5.57 -7.41
CA THR A 424 -5.17 -5.25 -7.34
C THR A 424 -4.58 -5.23 -8.77
N PRO A 425 -3.45 -4.54 -8.99
CA PRO A 425 -2.75 -4.59 -10.27
C PRO A 425 -2.47 -6.02 -10.76
N ASP A 426 -2.03 -6.91 -9.86
CA ASP A 426 -1.68 -8.31 -10.17
C ASP A 426 -2.91 -9.16 -10.50
N THR A 427 -4.02 -8.98 -9.76
CA THR A 427 -5.27 -9.69 -10.06
C THR A 427 -5.87 -9.19 -11.38
N TYR A 428 -5.71 -7.90 -11.70
CA TYR A 428 -6.09 -7.39 -13.01
C TYR A 428 -5.21 -7.94 -14.14
N ASP A 429 -3.91 -8.14 -13.93
CA ASP A 429 -3.05 -8.86 -14.90
C ASP A 429 -3.52 -10.29 -15.12
N TYR A 430 -3.86 -11.01 -14.03
CA TYR A 430 -4.45 -12.35 -14.14
C TYR A 430 -5.75 -12.33 -14.96
N TYR A 431 -6.68 -11.42 -14.65
CA TYR A 431 -7.94 -11.29 -15.39
C TYR A 431 -7.68 -11.01 -16.88
N LYS A 432 -6.79 -10.04 -17.18
CA LYS A 432 -6.47 -9.64 -18.55
C LYS A 432 -5.86 -10.79 -19.36
N ASN A 433 -4.94 -11.53 -18.76
CA ASN A 433 -4.25 -12.65 -19.41
C ASN A 433 -5.16 -13.87 -19.62
N ASN A 434 -6.18 -14.04 -18.76
CA ASN A 434 -7.13 -15.15 -18.82
C ASN A 434 -8.53 -14.71 -19.29
N LYS A 435 -8.68 -13.54 -19.92
CA LYS A 435 -9.98 -12.92 -20.24
C LYS A 435 -10.96 -13.83 -21.00
N ARG A 436 -10.45 -14.81 -21.77
CA ARG A 436 -11.26 -15.80 -22.52
C ARG A 436 -11.92 -16.87 -21.65
N GLU A 437 -11.39 -17.07 -20.44
CA GLU A 437 -11.89 -18.04 -19.46
C GLU A 437 -13.02 -17.45 -18.62
N PHE A 438 -13.10 -16.11 -18.52
CA PHE A 438 -14.15 -15.41 -17.81
C PHE A 438 -15.47 -15.42 -18.60
N ARG A 439 -16.23 -16.52 -18.48
CA ARG A 439 -17.49 -16.75 -19.20
C ARG A 439 -18.65 -17.02 -18.24
N PRO A 440 -19.43 -16.00 -17.85
CA PRO A 440 -20.57 -16.16 -16.94
C PRO A 440 -21.59 -17.22 -17.37
N ASP A 441 -21.80 -17.39 -18.67
CA ASP A 441 -22.64 -18.44 -19.26
C ASP A 441 -22.10 -19.84 -18.94
N ALA A 442 -20.81 -20.06 -19.16
CA ALA A 442 -20.16 -21.34 -18.87
C ALA A 442 -20.17 -21.65 -17.37
N TRP A 443 -19.94 -20.65 -16.52
CA TRP A 443 -20.05 -20.81 -15.08
C TRP A 443 -21.47 -21.20 -14.66
N ALA A 444 -22.49 -20.57 -15.23
CA ALA A 444 -23.87 -20.88 -14.92
C ALA A 444 -24.23 -22.33 -15.28
N ASP A 445 -23.74 -22.83 -16.42
CA ASP A 445 -23.94 -24.21 -16.85
C ASP A 445 -23.23 -25.20 -15.91
N VAL A 446 -21.99 -24.90 -15.51
CA VAL A 446 -21.25 -25.69 -14.51
C VAL A 446 -22.02 -25.75 -13.19
N LEU A 447 -22.40 -24.60 -12.63
CA LEU A 447 -23.08 -24.53 -11.33
C LEU A 447 -24.44 -25.25 -11.35
N ARG A 448 -25.23 -25.11 -12.42
CA ARG A 448 -26.49 -25.85 -12.58
C ARG A 448 -26.25 -27.35 -12.62
N LYS A 449 -25.30 -27.80 -13.44
CA LYS A 449 -24.94 -29.23 -13.56
C LYS A 449 -24.46 -29.81 -12.23
N LEU A 450 -23.65 -29.06 -11.48
CA LEU A 450 -23.18 -29.47 -10.15
C LEU A 450 -24.30 -29.55 -9.11
N GLY A 451 -25.37 -28.75 -9.25
CA GLY A 451 -26.53 -28.75 -8.35
C GLY A 451 -27.52 -29.90 -8.58
N GLU A 452 -27.62 -30.41 -9.82
CA GLU A 452 -28.62 -31.43 -10.22
C GLU A 452 -28.61 -32.69 -9.33
N PRO A 453 -27.47 -33.32 -9.01
CA PRO A 453 -27.45 -34.55 -8.20
C PRO A 453 -28.00 -34.35 -6.78
N SER A 454 -27.91 -33.13 -6.25
CA SER A 454 -28.43 -32.76 -4.92
C SER A 454 -29.81 -32.11 -4.98
N GLY A 455 -30.47 -32.12 -6.14
CA GLY A 455 -31.78 -31.50 -6.33
C GLY A 455 -31.78 -29.97 -6.22
N LYS A 456 -30.61 -29.33 -6.28
CA LYS A 456 -30.48 -27.87 -6.22
C LYS A 456 -30.69 -27.26 -7.60
N ARG A 457 -31.37 -26.12 -7.64
CA ARG A 457 -31.64 -25.36 -8.87
C ARG A 457 -31.29 -23.91 -8.65
N PHE A 458 -30.38 -23.38 -9.48
CA PHE A 458 -29.89 -22.02 -9.38
C PHE A 458 -30.46 -21.15 -10.50
N ALA A 459 -31.16 -20.07 -10.14
CA ALA A 459 -31.64 -19.07 -11.06
C ALA A 459 -30.52 -18.05 -11.36
N LEU A 460 -29.59 -18.43 -12.23
CA LEU A 460 -28.42 -17.62 -12.59
C LEU A 460 -28.66 -16.79 -13.85
N SER A 461 -28.31 -15.51 -13.78
CA SER A 461 -28.47 -14.53 -14.85
C SER A 461 -27.10 -14.06 -15.37
N PRO A 462 -26.46 -14.77 -16.32
CA PRO A 462 -25.14 -14.41 -16.83
C PRO A 462 -25.14 -13.14 -17.70
N GLY A 463 -26.26 -12.82 -18.34
CA GLY A 463 -26.37 -11.72 -19.32
C GLY A 463 -25.89 -10.36 -18.80
N PRO A 464 -26.39 -9.86 -17.65
CA PRO A 464 -25.91 -8.61 -17.05
C PRO A 464 -24.40 -8.59 -16.79
N LEU A 465 -23.82 -9.72 -16.34
CA LEU A 465 -22.38 -9.82 -16.09
C LEU A 465 -21.58 -9.68 -17.38
N SER A 466 -21.93 -10.46 -18.41
CA SER A 466 -21.28 -10.39 -19.71
C SER A 466 -21.40 -9.01 -20.35
N ALA A 467 -22.55 -8.33 -20.18
CA ALA A 467 -22.77 -6.98 -20.68
C ALA A 467 -21.93 -5.92 -19.94
N ALA A 468 -21.65 -6.12 -18.65
CA ALA A 468 -20.84 -5.19 -17.86
C ALA A 468 -19.33 -5.34 -18.10
N MET A 469 -18.85 -6.53 -18.48
CA MET A 469 -17.41 -6.84 -18.61
C MET A 469 -16.60 -5.85 -19.46
N PRO A 470 -17.08 -5.37 -20.63
CA PRO A 470 -16.35 -4.37 -21.41
C PRO A 470 -16.18 -3.03 -20.68
N ALA A 471 -17.22 -2.56 -19.98
CA ALA A 471 -17.16 -1.31 -19.22
C ALA A 471 -16.16 -1.40 -18.06
N MET A 472 -16.20 -2.51 -17.32
CA MET A 472 -15.27 -2.74 -16.20
C MET A 472 -13.82 -2.89 -16.68
N SER A 473 -13.58 -3.63 -17.76
CA SER A 473 -12.25 -3.75 -18.37
C SER A 473 -11.71 -2.39 -18.80
N GLY A 474 -12.56 -1.57 -19.42
CA GLY A 474 -12.18 -0.24 -19.95
C GLY A 474 -11.66 0.70 -18.86
N PHE A 475 -12.21 0.64 -17.65
CA PHE A 475 -11.72 1.45 -16.52
C PHE A 475 -10.24 1.17 -16.22
N TYR A 476 -9.89 -0.12 -16.03
CA TYR A 476 -8.51 -0.51 -15.73
C TYR A 476 -7.55 -0.33 -16.91
N GLU A 477 -8.03 -0.48 -18.15
CA GLU A 477 -7.23 -0.22 -19.35
C GLU A 477 -6.80 1.25 -19.42
N VAL A 478 -7.72 2.19 -19.12
CA VAL A 478 -7.40 3.63 -19.08
C VAL A 478 -6.56 3.98 -17.86
N ALA A 479 -6.83 3.39 -16.69
CA ALA A 479 -6.02 3.60 -15.49
C ALA A 479 -4.54 3.29 -15.74
N ARG A 480 -4.24 2.22 -16.49
CA ARG A 480 -2.86 1.88 -16.88
C ARG A 480 -2.23 2.87 -17.86
N GLN A 481 -3.02 3.45 -18.76
CA GLN A 481 -2.52 4.51 -19.66
C GLN A 481 -2.17 5.77 -18.87
N ARG A 482 -2.91 6.06 -17.78
CA ARG A 482 -2.59 7.17 -16.86
C ARG A 482 -1.25 6.94 -16.17
N ASP A 483 -0.91 5.71 -15.78
CA ASP A 483 0.38 5.39 -15.13
C ASP A 483 1.58 5.89 -15.94
N GLU A 484 1.62 5.52 -17.22
CA GLU A 484 2.70 5.90 -18.13
C GLU A 484 2.77 7.41 -18.33
N ALA A 485 1.62 8.04 -18.55
CA ALA A 485 1.51 9.49 -18.74
C ALA A 485 1.94 10.29 -17.50
N MET A 486 1.54 9.84 -16.30
CA MET A 486 1.90 10.46 -15.03
C MET A 486 3.42 10.38 -14.79
N VAL A 487 4.05 9.22 -15.04
CA VAL A 487 5.51 9.08 -14.89
C VAL A 487 6.26 9.97 -15.88
N GLU A 488 5.83 10.04 -17.15
CA GLU A 488 6.44 10.93 -18.15
C GLU A 488 6.33 12.40 -17.76
N ASN A 489 5.14 12.81 -17.31
CA ASN A 489 4.90 14.19 -16.87
C ASN A 489 5.71 14.51 -15.61
N ALA A 490 5.79 13.60 -14.64
CA ALA A 490 6.57 13.78 -13.41
C ALA A 490 8.05 14.04 -13.73
N LEU A 491 8.65 13.22 -14.59
CA LEU A 491 10.05 13.40 -15.00
C LEU A 491 10.26 14.69 -15.81
N THR A 492 9.27 15.08 -16.61
CA THR A 492 9.30 16.36 -17.33
C THR A 492 9.29 17.54 -16.35
N GLN A 493 8.40 17.53 -15.36
CA GLN A 493 8.30 18.59 -14.36
C GLN A 493 9.57 18.67 -13.49
N ILE A 494 10.13 17.54 -13.06
CA ILE A 494 11.42 17.55 -12.33
C ILE A 494 12.51 18.27 -13.12
N LYS A 495 12.58 18.03 -14.43
CA LYS A 495 13.53 18.69 -15.32
C LYS A 495 13.21 20.17 -15.55
N GLU A 496 11.94 20.54 -15.72
CA GLU A 496 11.51 21.93 -15.95
C GLU A 496 11.73 22.82 -14.73
N PHE A 497 11.50 22.28 -13.53
CA PHE A 497 11.75 22.97 -12.26
C PHE A 497 13.23 22.92 -11.84
N ASP A 498 14.07 22.15 -12.53
CA ASP A 498 15.51 21.98 -12.25
C ASP A 498 15.78 21.58 -10.79
N VAL A 499 15.06 20.55 -10.31
CA VAL A 499 15.18 20.05 -8.94
C VAL A 499 15.87 18.68 -8.90
N PRO A 500 16.72 18.41 -7.88
CA PRO A 500 17.41 17.12 -7.76
C PRO A 500 16.48 15.97 -7.34
N PHE A 501 15.36 16.31 -6.67
CA PHE A 501 14.32 15.35 -6.30
C PHE A 501 12.94 16.00 -6.22
N ALA A 502 11.90 15.17 -6.29
CA ALA A 502 10.52 15.59 -6.05
C ALA A 502 9.76 14.54 -5.25
N VAL A 503 8.68 14.97 -4.60
CA VAL A 503 7.67 14.05 -4.05
C VAL A 503 6.61 13.79 -5.12
N LEU A 504 6.15 12.55 -5.24
CA LEU A 504 5.03 12.13 -6.09
C LEU A 504 3.92 11.51 -5.25
N ILE A 505 2.76 12.16 -5.19
CA ILE A 505 1.59 11.69 -4.45
C ILE A 505 0.60 11.06 -5.44
N ALA A 506 0.29 9.78 -5.23
CA ALA A 506 -0.69 9.05 -6.03
C ALA A 506 -1.31 7.90 -5.22
N GLY A 507 -2.48 7.44 -5.65
CA GLY A 507 -3.17 6.30 -5.02
C GLY A 507 -2.33 5.02 -5.07
N GLY A 508 -2.45 4.18 -4.04
CA GLY A 508 -1.65 2.96 -3.90
C GLY A 508 -1.74 1.98 -5.08
N PHE A 509 -2.84 2.02 -5.86
CA PHE A 509 -3.03 1.24 -7.07
C PHE A 509 -1.92 1.47 -8.12
N HIS A 510 -1.40 2.70 -8.23
CA HIS A 510 -0.40 3.10 -9.22
C HIS A 510 1.02 2.62 -8.87
N THR A 511 1.27 2.29 -7.59
CA THR A 511 2.61 1.99 -7.05
C THR A 511 3.37 0.95 -7.89
N PRO A 512 2.83 -0.25 -8.19
CA PRO A 512 3.63 -1.27 -8.90
C PRO A 512 3.97 -0.87 -10.33
N ALA A 513 3.12 -0.06 -10.98
CA ALA A 513 3.40 0.45 -12.31
C ALA A 513 4.51 1.52 -12.27
N PHE A 514 4.44 2.42 -11.30
CA PHE A 514 5.47 3.44 -11.07
C PHE A 514 6.83 2.83 -10.80
N GLU A 515 6.93 1.86 -9.88
CA GLU A 515 8.18 1.15 -9.58
C GLU A 515 8.81 0.55 -10.84
N ARG A 516 8.05 -0.23 -11.62
CA ARG A 516 8.54 -0.81 -12.87
C ARG A 516 8.99 0.25 -13.87
N LEU A 517 8.24 1.34 -14.02
CA LEU A 517 8.55 2.42 -14.96
C LEU A 517 9.80 3.21 -14.52
N PHE A 518 9.96 3.48 -13.23
CA PHE A 518 11.15 4.13 -12.69
C PHE A 518 12.39 3.25 -12.84
N GLN A 519 12.31 1.96 -12.49
CA GLN A 519 13.41 1.00 -12.69
C GLN A 519 13.81 0.92 -14.17
N LYS A 520 12.83 0.78 -15.07
CA LYS A 520 13.05 0.75 -16.53
C LYS A 520 13.74 2.02 -17.05
N LYS A 521 13.46 3.18 -16.42
CA LYS A 521 14.04 4.48 -16.78
C LYS A 521 15.30 4.82 -15.95
N HIS A 522 15.78 3.91 -15.10
CA HIS A 522 16.92 4.12 -14.20
C HIS A 522 16.79 5.34 -13.26
N VAL A 523 15.57 5.61 -12.81
CA VAL A 523 15.25 6.69 -11.87
C VAL A 523 15.28 6.15 -10.45
N SER A 524 16.01 6.83 -9.56
CA SER A 524 16.01 6.47 -8.14
C SER A 524 14.65 6.77 -7.52
N TYR A 525 14.11 5.87 -6.69
CA TYR A 525 12.85 6.13 -6.00
C TYR A 525 12.80 5.55 -4.59
N ALA A 526 11.89 6.08 -3.81
CA ALA A 526 11.47 5.55 -2.52
C ALA A 526 9.95 5.53 -2.43
N VAL A 527 9.35 4.42 -2.00
CA VAL A 527 7.92 4.32 -1.75
C VAL A 527 7.67 4.52 -0.27
N VAL A 528 6.72 5.40 0.06
CA VAL A 528 6.39 5.78 1.44
C VAL A 528 4.90 5.62 1.64
N ALA A 529 4.51 4.92 2.69
CA ALA A 529 3.10 4.83 3.09
C ALA A 529 2.87 5.65 4.37
N PRO A 530 1.97 6.65 4.34
CA PRO A 530 1.50 7.31 5.54
C PRO A 530 0.81 6.32 6.47
N LYS A 531 0.83 6.60 7.78
CA LYS A 531 -0.02 5.87 8.73
C LYS A 531 -1.48 6.15 8.41
N VAL A 532 -2.25 5.09 8.21
CA VAL A 532 -3.69 5.19 7.93
C VAL A 532 -4.44 4.84 9.21
N GLY A 533 -5.45 5.65 9.55
CA GLY A 533 -6.38 5.34 10.64
C GLY A 533 -7.30 4.16 10.26
N LYS A 534 -8.33 3.91 11.06
CA LYS A 534 -9.40 2.99 10.63
C LYS A 534 -10.07 3.55 9.38
N VAL A 535 -10.12 2.77 8.30
CA VAL A 535 -10.93 3.09 7.12
C VAL A 535 -12.36 2.68 7.41
N THR A 536 -13.30 3.60 7.23
CA THR A 536 -14.72 3.37 7.49
C THR A 536 -15.54 3.42 6.20
N ALA A 537 -16.76 2.86 6.21
CA ALA A 537 -17.69 3.01 5.09
C ALA A 537 -17.99 4.49 4.76
N ALA A 538 -17.97 5.35 5.78
CA ALA A 538 -18.14 6.80 5.61
C ALA A 538 -16.98 7.44 4.84
N ASP A 539 -15.76 6.90 4.95
CA ASP A 539 -14.62 7.37 4.15
C ASP A 539 -14.79 7.01 2.68
N THR A 540 -15.29 5.82 2.37
CA THR A 540 -15.61 5.40 0.99
C THR A 540 -16.70 6.26 0.37
N GLU A 541 -17.80 6.51 1.11
CA GLU A 541 -18.88 7.38 0.64
C GLU A 541 -18.39 8.82 0.42
N LYS A 542 -17.57 9.34 1.35
CA LYS A 542 -16.94 10.65 1.20
C LYS A 542 -16.05 10.71 -0.04
N TYR A 543 -15.22 9.69 -0.28
CA TYR A 543 -14.39 9.62 -1.49
C TYR A 543 -15.25 9.66 -2.76
N HIS A 544 -16.30 8.85 -2.84
CA HIS A 544 -17.23 8.86 -3.99
C HIS A 544 -17.96 10.19 -4.16
N ARG A 545 -18.33 10.85 -3.06
CA ARG A 545 -18.97 12.17 -3.09
C ARG A 545 -18.00 13.25 -3.58
N VAL A 546 -16.77 13.27 -3.07
CA VAL A 546 -15.73 14.22 -3.50
C VAL A 546 -15.38 13.99 -4.97
N LEU A 547 -15.27 12.73 -5.40
CA LEU A 547 -15.23 12.30 -6.81
C LEU A 547 -16.55 12.55 -7.57
N LYS A 548 -17.50 13.31 -7.06
CA LYS A 548 -18.66 13.78 -7.83
C LYS A 548 -18.78 15.30 -7.76
N GLU A 549 -18.26 15.91 -6.69
CA GLU A 549 -18.36 17.33 -6.39
C GLU A 549 -17.14 18.17 -6.88
N THR A 550 -15.93 17.61 -6.86
CA THR A 550 -14.68 18.36 -7.11
C THR A 550 -14.08 17.95 -8.46
N TYR A 551 -14.08 18.81 -9.49
CA TYR A 551 -13.52 18.42 -10.79
C TYR A 551 -12.70 19.48 -11.54
N VAL A 552 -11.42 19.50 -11.19
CA VAL A 552 -10.27 19.77 -12.07
C VAL A 552 -9.44 18.47 -12.00
N PRO A 553 -9.03 17.89 -13.15
CA PRO A 553 -8.72 18.50 -14.44
C PRO A 553 -9.79 18.28 -15.50
N MET A 554 -11.00 17.84 -15.11
CA MET A 554 -12.08 17.49 -16.02
C MET A 554 -12.37 18.59 -17.05
N SER A 555 -12.50 18.23 -18.33
CA SER A 555 -12.75 19.20 -19.40
C SER A 555 -14.13 19.86 -19.28
N GLU A 556 -14.27 21.05 -19.88
CA GLU A 556 -15.53 21.80 -19.93
C GLU A 556 -16.68 20.96 -20.54
N LYS A 557 -16.36 20.12 -21.53
CA LYS A 557 -17.31 19.19 -22.16
C LYS A 557 -17.97 18.26 -21.14
N TYR A 558 -17.17 17.69 -20.24
CA TYR A 558 -17.68 16.76 -19.22
C TYR A 558 -18.41 17.47 -18.08
N ARG A 559 -17.93 18.63 -17.64
CA ARG A 559 -18.63 19.45 -16.64
C ARG A 559 -20.06 19.78 -17.09
N LYS A 560 -20.23 20.17 -18.37
CA LYS A 560 -21.56 20.41 -18.96
C LYS A 560 -22.43 19.15 -18.98
N LYS A 561 -21.87 17.99 -19.33
CA LYS A 561 -22.58 16.69 -19.35
C LYS A 561 -23.11 16.30 -17.97
N LEU A 562 -22.36 16.62 -16.90
CA LEU A 562 -22.72 16.29 -15.52
C LEU A 562 -23.55 17.37 -14.81
N GLY A 563 -23.86 18.48 -15.48
CA GLY A 563 -24.56 19.61 -14.84
C GLY A 563 -23.74 20.32 -13.77
N ILE A 564 -22.41 20.17 -13.79
CA ILE A 564 -21.50 20.79 -12.84
C ILE A 564 -21.20 22.21 -13.31
N THR A 565 -21.75 23.20 -12.60
CA THR A 565 -21.36 24.60 -12.74
C THR A 565 -20.03 24.82 -12.01
N PRO A 566 -18.96 25.27 -12.68
CA PRO A 566 -17.74 25.63 -11.96
C PRO A 566 -18.06 26.73 -10.93
N PRO A 567 -17.40 26.74 -9.76
CA PRO A 567 -17.48 27.89 -8.87
C PRO A 567 -17.09 29.14 -9.67
N PRO A 568 -17.71 30.30 -9.42
CA PRO A 568 -17.37 31.53 -10.13
C PRO A 568 -15.86 31.74 -10.01
N ALA A 569 -15.19 31.90 -11.14
CA ALA A 569 -13.77 32.17 -11.16
C ALA A 569 -13.52 33.39 -10.26
N PHE A 570 -12.76 33.22 -9.17
CA PHE A 570 -12.13 34.36 -8.54
C PHE A 570 -11.18 34.91 -9.59
N SER A 571 -11.63 35.95 -10.30
CA SER A 571 -10.76 36.72 -11.17
C SER A 571 -9.69 37.32 -10.27
N ALA A 572 -8.53 36.66 -10.20
CA ALA A 572 -7.33 37.31 -9.75
C ALA A 572 -7.22 38.57 -10.60
N ARG A 573 -7.37 39.73 -9.95
CA ARG A 573 -7.13 41.02 -10.61
C ARG A 573 -5.69 40.95 -11.13
N GLN A 574 -5.54 40.74 -12.43
CA GLN A 574 -4.33 41.11 -13.14
C GLN A 574 -4.14 42.60 -12.92
N GLY A 575 -3.20 42.96 -12.06
CA GLY A 575 -3.02 44.34 -11.68
C GLY A 575 -2.00 44.50 -10.57
N GLU A 576 -0.79 43.98 -10.75
CA GLU A 576 0.41 44.71 -10.35
C GLU A 576 1.66 44.17 -11.04
N LYS A 577 2.36 45.07 -11.71
CA LYS A 577 3.62 44.83 -12.40
C LYS A 577 4.71 44.61 -11.36
N THR A 578 5.30 43.41 -11.32
CA THR A 578 6.70 43.25 -10.89
C THR A 578 7.46 42.50 -11.97
N THR A 579 8.38 43.23 -12.57
CA THR A 579 9.25 42.83 -13.65
C THR A 579 10.33 41.85 -13.18
N ARG A 580 10.33 40.62 -13.70
CA ARG A 580 11.57 39.96 -14.15
C ARG A 580 11.24 38.85 -15.16
N ALA A 581 11.94 38.89 -16.27
CA ALA A 581 11.70 38.12 -17.48
C ALA A 581 11.99 36.62 -17.31
N ALA A 582 11.07 35.79 -17.78
CA ALA A 582 11.36 34.50 -18.39
C ALA A 582 10.31 34.26 -19.49
N SER A 583 10.79 33.91 -20.67
CA SER A 583 10.10 33.94 -21.95
C SER A 583 8.91 32.98 -22.03
N ALA A 584 7.80 33.49 -22.57
CA ALA A 584 6.73 32.69 -23.14
C ALA A 584 7.27 31.86 -24.32
N ALA A 585 7.19 30.53 -24.21
CA ALA A 585 7.19 29.64 -25.36
C ALA A 585 5.73 29.21 -25.59
N GLU A 586 5.12 29.81 -26.62
CA GLU A 586 3.79 29.45 -27.10
C GLU A 586 3.76 27.97 -27.53
N PHE A 587 2.89 27.19 -26.91
CA PHE A 587 2.51 25.86 -27.38
C PHE A 587 1.87 25.99 -28.77
N ARG A 588 2.59 25.58 -29.81
CA ARG A 588 1.98 25.27 -31.11
C ARG A 588 1.55 23.79 -31.12
N PRO A 589 0.29 23.48 -31.44
CA PRO A 589 -0.13 22.09 -31.62
C PRO A 589 0.55 21.51 -32.86
N VAL A 590 1.25 20.37 -32.69
CA VAL A 590 1.79 19.59 -33.81
C VAL A 590 0.63 18.86 -34.48
N SER A 591 0.27 19.26 -35.71
CA SER A 591 -0.67 18.51 -36.53
C SER A 591 0.02 17.28 -37.12
N LEU A 592 -0.50 16.09 -36.84
CA LEU A 592 -0.18 14.88 -37.57
C LEU A 592 -0.77 14.96 -38.98
N SER A 593 0.05 15.22 -39.99
CA SER A 593 -0.31 15.04 -41.40
C SER A 593 0.57 13.96 -42.04
N GLU A 594 -0.11 12.86 -42.39
CA GLU A 594 0.14 11.98 -43.54
C GLU A 594 1.57 11.45 -43.78
N THR A 595 1.80 10.23 -43.30
CA THR A 595 2.89 9.35 -43.72
C THR A 595 2.68 8.93 -45.19
N ARG A 596 3.40 9.56 -46.13
CA ARG A 596 3.58 9.00 -47.48
C ARG A 596 4.70 7.96 -47.46
N LEU A 597 4.31 6.72 -47.72
CA LEU A 597 5.17 5.61 -48.12
C LEU A 597 6.07 6.02 -49.30
N ALA A 598 7.39 5.99 -49.10
CA ALA A 598 8.36 6.01 -50.18
C ALA A 598 8.78 4.57 -50.48
N GLN A 599 8.32 4.06 -51.63
CA GLN A 599 8.85 2.86 -52.27
C GLN A 599 10.25 3.18 -52.81
N ALA A 600 11.23 2.33 -52.48
CA ALA A 600 12.55 2.35 -53.10
C ALA A 600 12.50 1.54 -54.40
N ASP A 601 12.82 2.20 -55.52
CA ASP A 601 13.10 1.58 -56.82
C ASP A 601 14.63 1.39 -56.96
N PRO A 602 15.14 0.16 -57.08
CA PRO A 602 16.55 -0.10 -57.29
C PRO A 602 16.81 -0.31 -58.78
N SER A 603 17.05 0.77 -59.54
CA SER A 603 17.75 0.69 -60.82
C SER A 603 18.33 2.04 -61.26
N LYS A 604 19.58 1.99 -61.75
CA LYS A 604 20.48 3.06 -62.30
C LYS A 604 21.52 3.58 -61.29
N GLU A 605 22.71 2.95 -61.28
CA GLU A 605 23.95 3.35 -62.01
C GLU A 605 24.55 4.63 -61.41
N SER A 606 25.73 4.63 -60.79
CA SER A 606 27.02 4.05 -61.20
C SER A 606 27.80 3.35 -60.09
#